data_AF-A0A2G4STW8-F1
#
_entry.id   AF-A0A2G4STW8-F1
#
_cell.length_a   1.000
_cell.length_b   1.000
_cell.length_c   1.000
_cell.angle_alpha   90.00
_cell.angle_beta   90.00
_cell.angle_gamma   90.00
#
_symmetry.space_group_name_H-M   'P 1'
#
loop_
_entity.id
_entity.type
_entity.pdbx_description
1 polymer ?
#
loop_
_entity_poly.entity_id
_entity_poly.type
_entity_poly.pdbx_seq_one_letter_code
_entity_poly.pdbx_strand_id
1 'polypeptide(L)'
;MSLKQILQPSQHYLEIAKQASITLKEPRKQLLILDLNGTLVSRVKGGGSMFVRPFSDLFFDYIFDHFTVMVWSSAQPHSVNFMCRMFGSHQSKLALVWDRTSFGLSIEEYSKKTATIKDLSKVWQRLEGFDATNTILLDDSSSKAVLQPFNVIHPTEFVHGSSSFRSSGECELIQIIDYLKVLRYQSNVANYIMNHPFKSIFNHQLNSFKVLHFIKSEQDGREVDFNYIKPANQHIRF
;
A
#
# COMPACT_ATOMS: atom_id res chain seq x y z
N MET A 1 24.07 15.94 23.44
CA MET A 1 23.59 14.69 22.80
C MET A 1 22.08 14.81 22.68
N SER A 2 21.55 15.03 21.47
CA SER A 2 20.11 15.10 21.25
C SER A 2 19.52 13.72 21.47
N LEU A 3 18.69 13.55 22.50
CA LEU A 3 17.81 12.39 22.64
C LEU A 3 17.03 12.25 21.32
N LYS A 4 17.30 11.19 20.55
CA LYS A 4 16.45 10.84 19.42
C LYS A 4 15.07 10.59 20.00
N GLN A 5 14.12 11.47 19.71
CA GLN A 5 12.73 11.31 20.13
C GLN A 5 12.25 9.95 19.61
N ILE A 6 11.95 9.03 20.51
CA ILE A 6 11.39 7.73 20.16
C ILE A 6 9.96 8.00 19.70
N LEU A 7 9.70 7.78 18.41
CA LEU A 7 8.35 7.87 17.87
C LEU A 7 7.56 6.67 18.37
N GLN A 8 6.45 6.94 19.05
CA GLN A 8 5.58 5.93 19.63
C GLN A 8 4.11 6.37 19.52
N PRO A 9 3.15 5.43 19.52
CA PRO A 9 1.73 5.77 19.48
C PRO A 9 1.32 6.67 20.64
N SER A 10 0.37 7.58 20.39
CA SER A 10 -0.18 8.42 21.46
C SER A 10 -1.07 7.59 22.39
N GLN A 11 -1.18 8.03 23.65
CA GLN A 11 -2.06 7.38 24.62
C GLN A 11 -3.53 7.38 24.16
N HIS A 12 -3.99 8.49 23.59
CA HIS A 12 -5.33 8.62 23.03
C HIS A 12 -5.59 7.60 21.90
N TYR A 13 -4.62 7.41 21.00
CA TYR A 13 -4.72 6.40 19.96
C TYR A 13 -4.82 4.98 20.56
N LEU A 14 -3.98 4.66 21.56
CA LEU A 14 -3.98 3.35 22.20
C LEU A 14 -5.30 3.07 22.93
N GLU A 15 -5.94 4.09 23.51
CA GLU A 15 -7.26 3.99 24.10
C GLU A 15 -8.32 3.63 23.06
N ILE A 16 -8.31 4.29 21.89
CA ILE A 16 -9.21 3.95 20.77
C ILE A 16 -8.94 2.53 20.27
N ALA A 17 -7.68 2.15 20.04
CA ALA A 17 -7.33 0.83 19.53
C ALA A 17 -7.69 -0.31 20.49
N LYS A 18 -7.78 -0.04 21.80
CA LYS A 18 -8.21 -1.02 22.82
C LYS A 18 -9.73 -1.18 22.92
N GLN A 19 -10.52 -0.25 22.39
CA GLN A 19 -11.97 -0.37 22.39
C GLN A 19 -12.41 -1.52 21.48
N ALA A 20 -13.14 -2.48 22.04
CA ALA A 20 -13.52 -3.70 21.33
C ALA A 20 -14.27 -3.41 20.02
N SER A 21 -13.83 -4.06 18.94
CA SER A 21 -14.60 -4.09 17.70
C SER A 21 -15.79 -5.05 17.84
N ILE A 22 -16.92 -4.66 17.27
CA ILE A 22 -18.06 -5.54 17.02
C ILE A 22 -18.30 -5.65 15.52
N THR A 23 -18.86 -6.78 15.09
CA THR A 23 -19.30 -6.94 13.72
C THR A 23 -20.65 -6.24 13.54
N LEU A 24 -20.69 -5.30 12.60
CA LEU A 24 -21.85 -4.51 12.22
C LEU A 24 -22.75 -5.30 11.27
N LYS A 25 -24.04 -4.94 11.22
CA LYS A 25 -24.98 -5.50 10.24
C LYS A 25 -24.72 -4.98 8.82
N GLU A 26 -24.35 -3.71 8.72
CA GLU A 26 -24.06 -3.04 7.46
C GLU A 26 -22.64 -2.45 7.48
N PRO A 27 -21.95 -2.39 6.33
CA PRO A 27 -20.61 -1.84 6.28
C PRO A 27 -20.64 -0.32 6.51
N ARG A 28 -19.65 0.20 7.23
CA ARG A 28 -19.48 1.65 7.42
C ARG A 28 -18.53 2.23 6.38
N LYS A 29 -18.59 3.56 6.20
CA LYS A 29 -17.61 4.28 5.38
C LYS A 29 -16.21 4.16 6.00
N GLN A 30 -15.24 3.72 5.19
CA GLN A 30 -13.85 3.51 5.57
C GLN A 30 -12.89 4.16 4.56
N LEU A 31 -11.71 4.55 5.04
CA LEU A 31 -10.62 5.10 4.25
C LEU A 31 -9.54 4.04 4.09
N LEU A 32 -9.14 3.77 2.84
CA LEU A 32 -8.00 2.94 2.51
C LEU A 32 -6.88 3.82 1.92
N ILE A 33 -5.75 3.86 2.62
CA ILE A 33 -4.54 4.60 2.23
C ILE A 33 -3.56 3.61 1.63
N LEU A 34 -3.09 3.89 0.42
CA LEU A 34 -2.21 3.01 -0.35
C LEU A 34 -0.78 3.55 -0.35
N ASP A 35 0.17 2.75 0.14
CA ASP A 35 1.54 2.82 -0.34
C ASP A 35 1.63 2.31 -1.80
N LEU A 36 2.72 2.61 -2.49
CA LEU A 36 2.88 2.29 -3.91
C LEU A 36 4.04 1.32 -4.11
N ASN A 37 5.29 1.82 -4.06
CA ASN A 37 6.45 1.02 -4.40
C ASN A 37 6.83 0.06 -3.27
N GLY A 38 6.87 -1.24 -3.59
CA GLY A 38 7.03 -2.32 -2.60
C GLY A 38 5.68 -2.90 -2.16
N THR A 39 4.57 -2.19 -2.40
CA THR A 39 3.23 -2.65 -2.01
C THR A 39 2.37 -3.04 -3.21
N LEU A 40 2.11 -2.10 -4.13
CA LEU A 40 1.27 -2.28 -5.33
C LEU A 40 2.09 -2.34 -6.61
N VAL A 41 3.30 -1.77 -6.60
CA VAL A 41 4.19 -1.78 -7.77
C VAL A 41 5.61 -2.10 -7.37
N SER A 42 6.35 -2.66 -8.32
CA SER A 42 7.78 -2.88 -8.23
C SER A 42 8.47 -2.10 -9.35
N ARG A 43 9.17 -1.02 -9.00
CA ARG A 43 9.87 -0.18 -9.98
C ARG A 43 11.15 -0.84 -10.49
N VAL A 44 11.44 -0.65 -11.77
CA VAL A 44 12.72 -1.04 -12.37
C VAL A 44 13.79 0.00 -12.01
N LYS A 45 15.01 -0.46 -11.74
CA LYS A 45 16.17 0.43 -11.50
C LYS A 45 16.34 1.39 -12.69
N GLY A 46 16.74 2.62 -12.41
CA GLY A 46 16.78 3.69 -13.43
C GLY A 46 15.43 4.41 -13.64
N GLY A 47 14.31 3.87 -13.14
CA GLY A 47 13.04 4.59 -13.04
C GLY A 47 12.29 4.76 -14.36
N GLY A 48 12.64 4.01 -15.40
CA GLY A 48 11.98 4.04 -16.72
C GLY A 48 10.73 3.18 -16.84
N SER A 49 10.52 2.22 -15.94
CA SER A 49 9.33 1.35 -15.95
C SER A 49 9.00 0.77 -14.58
N MET A 50 7.83 0.15 -14.46
CA MET A 50 7.35 -0.54 -13.26
C MET A 50 6.48 -1.75 -13.62
N PHE A 51 6.45 -2.73 -12.73
CA PHE A 51 5.49 -3.83 -12.78
C PHE A 51 4.43 -3.62 -11.69
N VAL A 52 3.16 -3.83 -12.01
CA VAL A 52 2.05 -3.77 -11.06
C VAL A 52 1.83 -5.16 -10.49
N ARG A 53 1.58 -5.24 -9.19
CA ARG A 53 1.39 -6.50 -8.47
C ARG A 53 0.25 -7.34 -9.09
N PRO A 54 0.37 -8.68 -9.14
CA PRO A 54 -0.67 -9.54 -9.72
C PRO A 54 -2.05 -9.31 -9.09
N PHE A 55 -3.10 -9.46 -9.88
CA PHE A 55 -4.52 -9.25 -9.50
C PHE A 55 -4.88 -7.80 -9.12
N SER A 56 -4.11 -6.83 -9.64
CA SER A 56 -4.32 -5.42 -9.36
C SER A 56 -5.63 -4.87 -9.94
N ASP A 57 -6.09 -5.39 -11.07
CA ASP A 57 -7.41 -5.09 -11.67
C ASP A 57 -8.56 -5.41 -10.70
N LEU A 58 -8.63 -6.65 -10.22
CA LEU A 58 -9.65 -7.10 -9.27
C LEU A 58 -9.55 -6.35 -7.94
N PHE A 59 -8.33 -6.06 -7.50
CA PHE A 59 -8.09 -5.27 -6.29
C PHE A 59 -8.59 -3.84 -6.44
N PHE A 60 -8.26 -3.16 -7.54
CA PHE A 60 -8.67 -1.78 -7.78
C PHE A 60 -10.18 -1.66 -7.91
N ASP A 61 -10.83 -2.52 -8.71
CA ASP A 61 -12.28 -2.54 -8.82
C ASP A 61 -12.94 -2.65 -7.43
N TYR A 62 -12.50 -3.62 -6.63
CA TYR A 62 -13.04 -3.83 -5.29
C TYR A 62 -12.83 -2.64 -4.35
N ILE A 63 -11.62 -2.08 -4.27
CA ILE A 63 -11.35 -1.00 -3.30
C ILE A 63 -12.05 0.30 -3.69
N PHE A 64 -12.13 0.62 -4.99
CA PHE A 64 -12.77 1.86 -5.44
C PHE A 64 -14.29 1.80 -5.38
N ASP A 65 -14.89 0.60 -5.37
CA ASP A 65 -16.34 0.41 -5.18
C ASP A 65 -16.77 0.43 -3.71
N HIS A 66 -15.83 0.30 -2.76
CA HIS A 66 -16.16 0.07 -1.35
C HIS A 66 -15.48 1.00 -0.34
N PHE A 67 -14.41 1.69 -0.72
CA PHE A 67 -13.63 2.55 0.16
C PHE A 67 -13.51 3.95 -0.40
N THR A 68 -13.33 4.93 0.49
CA THR A 68 -12.65 6.16 0.10
C THR A 68 -11.17 5.82 -0.05
N VAL A 69 -10.58 6.04 -1.22
CA VAL A 69 -9.21 5.61 -1.52
C VAL A 69 -8.28 6.83 -1.60
N MET A 70 -7.14 6.74 -0.93
CA MET A 70 -6.07 7.74 -0.94
C MET A 70 -4.73 7.09 -1.27
N VAL A 71 -3.85 7.81 -1.95
CA VAL A 71 -2.44 7.43 -2.10
C VAL A 71 -1.60 8.21 -1.09
N TRP A 72 -0.67 7.53 -0.41
CA TRP A 72 0.38 8.18 0.36
C TRP A 72 1.71 7.46 0.10
N SER A 73 2.60 8.05 -0.70
CA SER A 73 3.87 7.44 -1.08
C SER A 73 5.07 8.31 -0.66
N SER A 74 6.16 7.68 -0.21
CA SER A 74 7.42 8.38 0.11
C SER A 74 8.25 8.77 -1.14
N ALA A 75 7.78 8.39 -2.33
CA ALA A 75 8.40 8.72 -3.61
C ALA A 75 8.12 10.17 -4.04
N GLN A 76 8.99 10.73 -4.87
CA GLN A 76 8.84 12.10 -5.39
C GLN A 76 7.60 12.24 -6.30
N PRO A 77 7.04 13.46 -6.45
CA PRO A 77 5.80 13.71 -7.18
C PRO A 77 5.77 13.07 -8.58
N HIS A 78 6.84 13.24 -9.37
CA HIS A 78 6.91 12.68 -10.73
C HIS A 78 6.86 11.15 -10.75
N SER A 79 7.38 10.49 -9.70
CA SER A 79 7.35 9.03 -9.57
C SER A 79 5.96 8.56 -9.16
N VAL A 80 5.32 9.27 -8.23
CA VAL A 80 3.94 9.00 -7.81
C VAL A 80 2.98 9.16 -8.98
N ASN A 81 3.09 10.27 -9.74
CA ASN A 81 2.27 10.49 -10.93
C ASN A 81 2.40 9.36 -11.96
N PHE A 82 3.63 8.89 -12.21
CA PHE A 82 3.85 7.74 -13.09
C PHE A 82 3.23 6.45 -12.54
N MET A 83 3.38 6.18 -11.24
CA MET A 83 2.82 4.98 -10.61
C MET A 83 1.29 4.98 -10.58
N CYS A 84 0.66 6.14 -10.37
CA CYS A 84 -0.80 6.26 -10.35
C CYS A 84 -1.47 5.91 -11.69
N ARG A 85 -0.72 5.84 -12.80
CA ARG A 85 -1.25 5.37 -14.10
C ARG A 85 -1.84 3.96 -14.02
N MET A 86 -1.38 3.12 -13.08
CA MET A 86 -1.93 1.77 -12.87
C MET A 86 -3.42 1.76 -12.51
N PHE A 87 -3.93 2.86 -11.93
CA PHE A 87 -5.35 2.96 -11.55
C PHE A 87 -6.27 3.17 -12.76
N GLY A 88 -5.73 3.51 -13.93
CA GLY A 88 -6.52 3.76 -15.14
C GLY A 88 -7.65 4.76 -14.89
N SER A 89 -8.87 4.38 -15.25
CA SER A 89 -10.08 5.20 -15.06
C SER A 89 -10.40 5.49 -13.59
N HIS A 90 -10.01 4.62 -12.65
CA HIS A 90 -10.23 4.81 -11.22
C HIS A 90 -9.38 5.93 -10.62
N GLN A 91 -8.32 6.38 -11.30
CA GLN A 91 -7.46 7.47 -10.80
C GLN A 91 -8.26 8.73 -10.45
N SER A 92 -9.33 9.00 -11.20
CA SER A 92 -10.25 10.14 -10.97
C SER A 92 -11.05 10.03 -9.66
N LYS A 93 -11.18 8.83 -9.08
CA LYS A 93 -11.90 8.55 -7.83
C LYS A 93 -11.01 8.68 -6.58
N LEU A 94 -9.71 8.93 -6.72
CA LEU A 94 -8.80 9.12 -5.59
C LEU A 94 -9.21 10.37 -4.80
N ALA A 95 -9.45 10.21 -3.50
CA ALA A 95 -9.82 11.31 -2.61
C ALA A 95 -8.65 12.26 -2.37
N LEU A 96 -7.43 11.72 -2.33
CA LEU A 96 -6.21 12.49 -2.14
C LEU A 96 -4.98 11.71 -2.65
N VAL A 97 -3.97 12.45 -3.10
CA VAL A 97 -2.66 11.89 -3.46
C VAL A 97 -1.59 12.67 -2.71
N TRP A 98 -0.92 12.00 -1.80
CA TRP A 98 0.25 12.51 -1.09
C TRP A 98 1.51 11.80 -1.55
N ASP A 99 2.52 12.62 -1.86
CA ASP A 99 3.86 12.19 -2.24
C ASP A 99 4.88 12.59 -1.17
N ARG A 100 6.17 12.47 -1.49
CA ARG A 100 7.28 12.83 -0.61
C ARG A 100 7.18 14.22 0.03
N THR A 101 6.57 15.19 -0.67
CA THR A 101 6.41 16.56 -0.17
C THR A 101 5.49 16.64 1.05
N SER A 102 4.59 15.68 1.23
CA SER A 102 3.61 15.64 2.32
C SER A 102 4.18 15.18 3.67
N PHE A 103 5.45 14.76 3.71
CA PHE A 103 6.10 14.28 4.94
C PHE A 103 6.67 15.40 5.82
N GLY A 104 6.65 16.66 5.36
CA GLY A 104 7.21 17.79 6.12
C GLY A 104 8.73 17.74 6.26
N LEU A 105 9.41 17.16 5.28
CA LEU A 105 10.86 17.06 5.22
C LEU A 105 11.49 18.44 4.98
N SER A 106 12.66 18.69 5.59
CA SER A 106 13.51 19.81 5.17
C SER A 106 14.01 19.61 3.73
N ILE A 107 14.50 20.69 3.11
CA ILE A 107 15.09 20.65 1.76
C ILE A 107 16.21 19.62 1.66
N GLU A 108 17.03 19.50 2.71
CA GLU A 108 18.12 18.53 2.76
C GLU A 108 17.64 17.08 2.87
N GLU A 109 16.64 16.82 3.71
CA GLU A 109 16.06 15.49 3.89
C GLU A 109 15.24 15.04 2.67
N TYR A 110 14.64 16.00 1.96
CA TYR A 110 13.88 15.73 0.75
C TYR A 110 14.73 15.02 -0.31
N SER A 111 16.02 15.35 -0.41
CA SER A 111 16.94 14.75 -1.40
C SER A 111 17.67 13.50 -0.90
N LYS A 112 17.55 13.13 0.38
CA LYS A 112 18.27 12.01 1.01
C LYS A 112 17.35 10.83 1.28
N LYS A 113 17.92 9.64 1.53
CA LYS A 113 17.17 8.46 2.00
C LYS A 113 16.83 8.63 3.48
N THR A 114 15.80 9.43 3.77
CA THR A 114 15.29 9.71 5.11
C THR A 114 14.11 8.79 5.45
N ALA A 115 14.02 8.35 6.71
CA ALA A 115 12.85 7.65 7.21
C ALA A 115 11.60 8.53 7.05
N THR A 116 10.52 7.95 6.54
CA THR A 116 9.27 8.66 6.27
C THR A 116 8.17 8.02 7.08
N ILE A 117 7.60 8.77 8.03
CA ILE A 117 6.56 8.27 8.93
C ILE A 117 5.20 8.76 8.42
N LYS A 118 4.26 7.84 8.27
CA LYS A 118 2.88 8.11 7.88
C LYS A 118 2.03 8.29 9.12
N ASP A 119 2.05 9.52 9.64
CA ASP A 119 1.19 9.90 10.76
C ASP A 119 -0.26 10.07 10.29
N LEU A 120 -1.09 9.07 10.55
CA LEU A 120 -2.50 9.05 10.13
C LEU A 120 -3.30 10.22 10.71
N SER A 121 -2.87 10.82 11.82
CA SER A 121 -3.54 12.00 12.38
C SER A 121 -3.56 13.19 11.42
N LYS A 122 -2.53 13.33 10.56
CA LYS A 122 -2.50 14.36 9.50
C LYS A 122 -3.58 14.12 8.46
N VAL A 123 -3.88 12.85 8.16
CA VAL A 123 -4.94 12.49 7.21
C VAL A 123 -6.30 12.77 7.82
N TRP A 124 -6.51 12.44 9.09
CA TRP A 124 -7.77 12.71 9.81
C TRP A 124 -8.07 14.20 9.95
N GLN A 125 -7.04 15.04 10.05
CA GLN A 125 -7.20 16.50 9.99
C GLN A 125 -7.60 17.00 8.59
N ARG A 126 -7.23 16.28 7.53
CA ARG A 126 -7.46 16.69 6.14
C ARG A 126 -8.76 16.14 5.55
N LEU A 127 -9.15 14.94 5.95
CA LEU A 127 -10.33 14.21 5.48
C LEU A 127 -11.27 13.96 6.67
N GLU A 128 -12.38 14.68 6.68
CA GLU A 128 -13.38 14.57 7.75
C GLU A 128 -14.09 13.21 7.76
N GLY A 129 -14.54 12.78 8.94
CA GLY A 129 -15.25 11.52 9.13
C GLY A 129 -14.36 10.27 9.17
N PHE A 130 -13.04 10.46 9.23
CA PHE A 130 -12.07 9.38 9.39
C PHE A 130 -11.24 9.53 10.66
N ASP A 131 -11.02 8.41 11.32
CA ASP A 131 -10.19 8.29 12.52
C ASP A 131 -9.56 6.88 12.58
N ALA A 132 -9.00 6.50 13.74
CA ALA A 132 -8.41 5.18 13.94
C ALA A 132 -9.43 4.02 13.80
N THR A 133 -10.73 4.26 13.99
CA THR A 133 -11.76 3.21 13.93
C THR A 133 -12.13 2.80 12.51
N ASN A 134 -11.83 3.63 11.50
CA ASN A 134 -12.24 3.39 10.11
C ASN A 134 -11.20 3.76 9.05
N THR A 135 -9.93 3.94 9.42
CA THR A 135 -8.81 4.16 8.49
C THR A 135 -7.92 2.93 8.41
N ILE A 136 -7.56 2.50 7.21
CA ILE A 136 -6.67 1.38 6.96
C ILE A 136 -5.52 1.88 6.07
N LEU A 137 -4.28 1.59 6.44
CA LEU A 137 -3.10 1.80 5.63
C LEU A 137 -2.66 0.44 5.06
N LEU A 138 -2.37 0.39 3.77
CA LEU A 138 -1.71 -0.74 3.13
C LEU A 138 -0.26 -0.34 2.82
N ASP A 139 0.69 -0.92 3.54
CA ASP A 139 2.11 -0.58 3.43
C ASP A 139 2.99 -1.76 3.85
N ASP A 140 3.93 -2.16 2.99
CA ASP A 140 4.91 -3.22 3.28
C ASP A 140 5.86 -2.89 4.44
N SER A 141 6.06 -1.60 4.75
CA SER A 141 7.08 -1.13 5.68
C SER A 141 6.50 -0.80 7.06
N SER A 142 6.71 -1.68 8.04
CA SER A 142 6.26 -1.49 9.44
C SER A 142 6.78 -0.20 10.08
N SER A 143 7.99 0.22 9.75
CA SER A 143 8.60 1.44 10.30
C SER A 143 7.85 2.73 9.95
N LYS A 144 7.11 2.76 8.83
CA LYS A 144 6.35 3.95 8.42
C LYS A 144 5.08 4.15 9.26
N ALA A 145 4.60 3.10 9.93
CA ALA A 145 3.34 3.07 10.65
C ALA A 145 3.46 3.17 12.18
N VAL A 146 4.66 3.47 12.68
CA VAL A 146 4.99 3.39 14.11
C VAL A 146 4.05 4.16 15.04
N LEU A 147 3.37 5.21 14.55
CA LEU A 147 2.45 6.03 15.32
C LEU A 147 1.03 5.45 15.40
N GLN A 148 0.62 4.65 14.42
CA GLN A 148 -0.69 3.96 14.38
C GLN A 148 -0.54 2.50 13.89
N PRO A 149 0.20 1.65 14.63
CA PRO A 149 0.62 0.32 14.17
C PRO A 149 -0.52 -0.68 13.98
N PHE A 150 -1.72 -0.38 14.51
CA PHE A 150 -2.88 -1.25 14.42
C PHE A 150 -3.83 -0.84 13.30
N ASN A 151 -3.53 0.20 12.53
CA ASN A 151 -4.31 0.60 11.37
C ASN A 151 -3.72 0.09 10.07
N VAL A 152 -2.81 -0.89 10.10
CA VAL A 152 -1.99 -1.22 8.93
C VAL A 152 -2.08 -2.69 8.56
N ILE A 153 -2.28 -2.94 7.27
CA ILE A 153 -2.08 -4.24 6.64
C ILE A 153 -0.65 -4.23 6.08
N HIS A 154 0.16 -5.17 6.54
CA HIS A 154 1.54 -5.37 6.09
C HIS A 154 1.60 -6.54 5.10
N PRO A 155 1.52 -6.29 3.78
CA PRO A 155 1.76 -7.32 2.80
C PRO A 155 3.26 -7.63 2.70
N THR A 156 3.60 -8.74 2.06
CA THR A 156 4.98 -8.97 1.63
C THR A 156 5.40 -7.91 0.60
N GLU A 157 6.68 -7.52 0.63
CA GLU A 157 7.22 -6.56 -0.33
C GLU A 157 7.18 -7.16 -1.74
N PHE A 158 6.49 -6.48 -2.66
CA PHE A 158 6.42 -6.87 -4.05
C PHE A 158 7.69 -6.48 -4.81
N VAL A 159 8.53 -7.48 -5.06
CA VAL A 159 9.75 -7.35 -5.87
C VAL A 159 9.65 -8.28 -7.08
N HIS A 160 9.40 -7.72 -8.26
CA HIS A 160 9.27 -8.46 -9.53
C HIS A 160 10.51 -9.31 -9.87
N GLY A 161 11.69 -8.89 -9.38
CA GLY A 161 12.95 -9.60 -9.57
C GLY A 161 13.24 -10.67 -8.51
N SER A 162 12.40 -10.83 -7.49
CA SER A 162 12.66 -11.77 -6.40
C SER A 162 12.58 -13.22 -6.87
N SER A 163 13.44 -14.08 -6.31
CA SER A 163 13.42 -15.52 -6.59
C SER A 163 12.10 -16.17 -6.20
N SER A 164 11.44 -15.66 -5.15
CA SER A 164 10.13 -16.16 -4.70
C SER A 164 9.06 -15.92 -5.76
N PHE A 165 8.89 -14.67 -6.20
CA PHE A 165 7.90 -14.34 -7.23
C PHE A 165 8.21 -15.05 -8.56
N ARG A 166 9.47 -15.10 -8.97
CA ARG A 166 9.87 -15.77 -10.22
C ARG A 166 9.68 -17.28 -10.21
N SER A 167 9.75 -17.93 -9.05
CA SER A 167 9.59 -19.39 -8.94
C SER A 167 8.13 -19.79 -8.75
N SER A 168 7.35 -18.97 -8.05
CA SER A 168 6.05 -19.40 -7.53
C SER A 168 4.87 -18.50 -7.89
N GLY A 169 5.10 -17.30 -8.44
CA GLY A 169 4.08 -16.27 -8.57
C GLY A 169 3.55 -15.82 -7.20
N GLU A 170 2.48 -15.03 -7.19
CA GLU A 170 1.76 -14.67 -5.96
C GLU A 170 0.28 -14.34 -6.21
N CYS A 171 -0.51 -14.28 -5.15
CA CYS A 171 -1.91 -13.87 -5.16
C CYS A 171 -2.29 -12.98 -3.95
N GLU A 172 -1.33 -12.28 -3.36
CA GLU A 172 -1.52 -11.61 -2.06
C GLU A 172 -2.60 -10.52 -2.10
N LEU A 173 -2.78 -9.82 -3.24
CA LEU A 173 -3.88 -8.86 -3.38
C LEU A 173 -5.26 -9.50 -3.24
N ILE A 174 -5.46 -10.75 -3.67
CA ILE A 174 -6.74 -11.47 -3.46
C ILE A 174 -6.99 -11.71 -1.97
N GLN A 175 -5.95 -12.10 -1.24
CA GLN A 175 -6.05 -12.35 0.20
C GLN A 175 -6.33 -11.06 0.97
N ILE A 176 -5.76 -9.94 0.50
CA ILE A 176 -6.04 -8.62 1.06
C ILE A 176 -7.48 -8.22 0.76
N ILE A 177 -8.03 -8.49 -0.44
CA ILE A 177 -9.46 -8.27 -0.73
C ILE A 177 -10.32 -9.01 0.29
N ASP A 178 -10.03 -10.28 0.56
CA ASP A 178 -10.81 -11.07 1.51
C ASP A 178 -10.70 -10.55 2.94
N TYR A 179 -9.52 -10.11 3.36
CA TYR A 179 -9.36 -9.45 4.67
C TYR A 179 -10.11 -8.10 4.74
N LEU A 180 -10.04 -7.30 3.67
CA LEU A 180 -10.79 -6.04 3.56
C LEU A 180 -12.30 -6.26 3.59
N LYS A 181 -12.83 -7.34 2.99
CA LYS A 181 -14.26 -7.73 3.12
C LYS A 181 -14.67 -7.90 4.58
N VAL A 182 -13.81 -8.48 5.40
CA VAL A 182 -14.07 -8.62 6.85
C VAL A 182 -13.99 -7.27 7.56
N LEU A 183 -12.95 -6.48 7.30
CA LEU A 183 -12.75 -5.18 7.95
C LEU A 183 -13.91 -4.21 7.71
N ARG A 184 -14.56 -4.25 6.54
CA ARG A 184 -15.71 -3.38 6.21
C ARG A 184 -16.85 -3.44 7.23
N TYR A 185 -17.01 -4.58 7.89
CA TYR A 185 -18.07 -4.81 8.87
C TYR A 185 -17.59 -4.60 10.30
N GLN A 186 -16.37 -4.11 10.53
CA GLN A 186 -15.84 -3.87 11.87
C GLN A 186 -16.14 -2.44 12.33
N SER A 187 -16.66 -2.31 13.56
CA SER A 187 -16.87 -0.98 14.17
C SER A 187 -15.57 -0.25 14.45
N ASN A 188 -14.48 -0.99 14.70
CA ASN A 188 -13.16 -0.46 14.98
C ASN A 188 -12.07 -1.31 14.30
N VAL A 189 -11.59 -0.84 13.13
CA VAL A 189 -10.56 -1.56 12.36
C VAL A 189 -9.24 -1.65 13.11
N ALA A 190 -8.86 -0.63 13.90
CA ALA A 190 -7.64 -0.66 14.68
C ALA A 190 -7.65 -1.81 15.70
N ASN A 191 -8.76 -1.95 16.43
CA ASN A 191 -8.92 -3.05 17.37
C ASN A 191 -8.97 -4.41 16.68
N TYR A 192 -9.67 -4.51 15.55
CA TYR A 192 -9.77 -5.78 14.82
C TYR A 192 -8.40 -6.24 14.31
N ILE A 193 -7.64 -5.37 13.64
CA ILE A 193 -6.30 -5.67 13.12
C ILE A 193 -5.34 -6.01 14.27
N MET A 194 -5.41 -5.30 15.40
CA MET A 194 -4.60 -5.60 16.59
C MET A 194 -4.77 -7.06 17.06
N ASN A 195 -6.01 -7.58 17.06
CA ASN A 195 -6.31 -8.92 17.55
C ASN A 195 -6.26 -10.00 16.45
N HIS A 196 -6.42 -9.62 15.18
CA HIS A 196 -6.48 -10.50 14.03
C HIS A 196 -5.59 -9.97 12.90
N PRO A 197 -4.27 -9.83 13.12
CA PRO A 197 -3.39 -9.21 12.13
C PRO A 197 -3.41 -10.01 10.82
N PHE A 198 -3.39 -9.28 9.69
CA PHE A 198 -3.28 -9.90 8.38
C PHE A 198 -2.05 -10.81 8.31
N LYS A 199 -2.23 -11.98 7.70
CA LYS A 199 -1.17 -12.94 7.43
C LYS A 199 -1.30 -13.42 6.01
N SER A 200 -0.28 -13.16 5.20
CA SER A 200 -0.17 -13.72 3.87
C SER A 200 -0.01 -15.24 3.97
N ILE A 201 -0.83 -15.96 3.21
CA ILE A 201 -0.79 -17.41 3.09
C ILE A 201 -0.33 -17.75 1.69
N PHE A 202 0.68 -18.58 1.58
CA PHE A 202 1.12 -19.03 0.28
C PHE A 202 0.10 -19.98 -0.35
N ASN A 203 -0.36 -19.69 -1.58
CA ASN A 203 -1.36 -20.49 -2.28
C ASN A 203 -0.95 -20.74 -3.74
N HIS A 204 -0.31 -21.88 -3.99
CA HIS A 204 0.12 -22.27 -5.33
C HIS A 204 -0.99 -22.31 -6.40
N GLN A 205 -2.24 -22.61 -6.02
CA GLN A 205 -3.32 -22.79 -6.99
C GLN A 205 -3.84 -21.47 -7.56
N LEU A 206 -3.71 -20.38 -6.79
CA LEU A 206 -4.18 -19.05 -7.18
C LEU A 206 -3.05 -18.12 -7.61
N ASN A 207 -1.79 -18.55 -7.50
CA ASN A 207 -0.67 -17.69 -7.84
C ASN A 207 -0.66 -17.34 -9.32
N SER A 208 -0.38 -16.07 -9.60
CA SER A 208 -0.20 -15.57 -10.95
C SER A 208 1.23 -15.06 -11.14
N PHE A 209 1.74 -15.29 -12.34
CA PHE A 209 2.97 -14.71 -12.87
C PHE A 209 2.69 -13.53 -13.79
N LYS A 210 1.40 -13.27 -14.09
CA LYS A 210 0.96 -12.19 -14.95
C LYS A 210 0.91 -10.88 -14.17
N VAL A 211 1.52 -9.85 -14.76
CA VAL A 211 1.56 -8.50 -14.21
C VAL A 211 1.38 -7.48 -15.31
N LEU A 212 0.89 -6.29 -14.97
CA LEU A 212 0.92 -5.16 -15.87
C LEU A 212 2.31 -4.51 -15.83
N HIS A 213 2.89 -4.27 -17.00
CA HIS A 213 4.15 -3.56 -17.18
C HIS A 213 3.87 -2.18 -17.78
N PHE A 214 4.29 -1.13 -17.07
CA PHE A 214 4.19 0.25 -17.53
C PHE A 214 5.57 0.80 -17.84
N ILE A 215 5.72 1.41 -19.01
CA ILE A 215 6.93 2.11 -19.44
C ILE A 215 6.63 3.61 -19.52
N LYS A 216 7.55 4.44 -19.03
CA LYS A 216 7.34 5.90 -18.90
C LYS A 216 7.07 6.59 -20.25
N SER A 217 7.67 6.09 -21.33
CA SER A 217 7.49 6.60 -22.70
C SER A 217 6.21 6.13 -23.38
N GLU A 218 5.50 5.15 -22.81
CA GLU A 218 4.28 4.57 -23.37
C GLU A 218 3.07 5.12 -22.63
N GLN A 219 1.89 5.14 -23.28
CA GLN A 219 0.65 5.66 -22.69
C GLN A 219 -0.08 4.62 -21.83
N ASP A 220 -0.05 3.35 -22.24
CA ASP A 220 -0.79 2.26 -21.59
C ASP A 220 0.16 1.23 -20.99
N GLY A 221 -0.34 0.50 -20.01
CA GLY A 221 0.32 -0.69 -19.50
C GLY A 221 0.03 -1.89 -20.38
N ARG A 222 0.95 -2.85 -20.44
CA ARG A 222 0.74 -4.13 -21.14
C ARG A 222 0.86 -5.29 -20.17
N GLU A 223 0.04 -6.32 -20.35
CA GLU A 223 0.21 -7.56 -19.60
C GLU A 223 1.49 -8.27 -20.06
N VAL A 224 2.27 -8.75 -19.09
CA VAL A 224 3.41 -9.63 -19.31
C VAL A 224 3.32 -10.82 -18.37
N ASP A 225 3.79 -11.98 -18.82
CA ASP A 225 3.80 -13.20 -18.02
C ASP A 225 5.25 -13.61 -17.70
N PHE A 226 5.58 -13.60 -16.42
CA PHE A 226 6.91 -13.89 -15.92
C PHE A 226 7.37 -15.34 -16.15
N ASN A 227 6.46 -16.27 -16.49
CA ASN A 227 6.85 -17.62 -16.93
C ASN A 227 7.72 -17.61 -18.19
N TYR A 228 7.54 -16.60 -19.05
CA TYR A 228 8.26 -16.47 -20.33
C TYR A 228 9.39 -15.44 -20.29
N ILE A 229 9.56 -14.75 -19.16
CA ILE A 229 10.65 -13.79 -18.96
C ILE A 229 11.84 -14.54 -18.38
N LYS A 230 12.77 -14.94 -19.25
CA LYS A 230 14.04 -15.58 -18.83
C LYS A 230 14.68 -14.76 -17.69
N PRO A 231 15.12 -15.41 -16.59
CA PRO A 231 16.03 -14.76 -15.65
C PRO A 231 17.20 -14.26 -16.49
N ALA A 232 17.52 -12.97 -16.41
CA ALA A 232 18.62 -12.41 -17.18
C ALA A 232 19.91 -13.16 -16.79
N ASN A 233 20.32 -14.15 -17.60
CA ASN A 233 21.69 -14.63 -17.58
C ASN A 233 22.55 -13.42 -17.93
N GLN A 234 23.41 -13.04 -16.97
CA GLN A 234 24.65 -12.30 -17.17
C GLN A 234 24.62 -11.23 -18.29
N HIS A 235 24.56 -9.96 -17.88
CA HIS A 235 24.74 -8.79 -18.74
C HIS A 235 23.56 -8.45 -19.67
N ILE A 236 22.48 -7.95 -19.07
CA ILE A 236 21.70 -6.90 -19.74
C ILE A 236 21.66 -5.71 -18.79
N ARG A 237 22.38 -4.65 -19.16
CA ARG A 237 22.17 -3.32 -18.59
C ARG A 237 20.79 -2.86 -19.05
N PHE A 238 19.87 -2.69 -18.11
CA PHE A 238 18.69 -1.84 -18.27
C PHE A 238 19.02 -0.44 -17.77
#